data_AF-A0A973FE29-F1
#
_entry.id   AF-A0A973FE29-F1
#
_cell.length_a   1.000
_cell.length_b   1.000
_cell.length_c   1.000
_cell.angle_alpha   90.00
_cell.angle_beta   90.00
_cell.angle_gamma   90.00
#
_symmetry.space_group_name_H-M   'P 1'
#
loop_
_entity.id
_entity.type
_entity.pdbx_description
1 polymer ?
#
loop_
_entity_poly.entity_id
_entity_poly.type
_entity_poly.pdbx_seq_one_letter_code
_entity_poly.pdbx_strand_id
1 'polypeptide(L)'
;LAPPGKHTIHAFVTSEAEEWEGFTRGSDEYREAKESLASSVISRTERILPGLSQAVELKVLASPLTHERYLNRHKGSYGPLLKPGQNILQKPQNTTPVKNLFAAGDSTFPGQGVIAVTYSGVSCASRIARILGKPLDYLS
;
A
#
# COMPACT_ATOMS: atom_id res chain seq x y z
N LEU A 1 14.41 15.60 4.50
CA LEU A 1 13.24 15.14 5.28
C LEU A 1 13.54 15.10 6.78
N ALA A 2 14.73 14.68 7.22
CA ALA A 2 15.16 14.84 8.61
C ALA A 2 15.87 16.19 8.85
N PRO A 3 15.79 16.77 10.07
CA PRO A 3 16.63 17.89 10.49
C PRO A 3 18.14 17.59 10.42
N PRO A 4 19.02 18.60 10.44
CA PRO A 4 20.47 18.38 10.52
C PRO A 4 20.87 17.48 11.69
N GLY A 5 21.73 16.49 11.43
CA GLY A 5 22.18 15.51 12.42
C GLY A 5 21.14 14.45 12.82
N LYS A 6 20.00 14.38 12.12
CA LYS A 6 18.95 13.36 12.33
C LYS A 6 18.75 12.49 11.10
N HIS A 7 18.16 11.32 11.31
CA HIS A 7 17.82 10.37 10.25
C HIS A 7 16.34 9.97 10.31
N THR A 8 15.76 9.66 9.16
CA THR A 8 14.44 9.04 9.06
C THR A 8 14.62 7.59 8.65
N ILE A 9 14.03 6.68 9.42
CA ILE A 9 14.01 5.25 9.11
C ILE A 9 12.57 4.87 8.82
N HIS A 10 12.34 4.24 7.67
CA HIS A 10 11.08 3.60 7.33
C HIS A 10 11.28 2.09 7.36
N ALA A 11 10.65 1.44 8.34
CA ALA A 11 10.71 0.00 8.52
C ALA A 11 9.29 -0.56 8.52
N PHE A 12 9.08 -1.67 7.83
CA PHE A 12 7.79 -2.34 7.74
C PHE A 12 7.99 -3.86 7.72
N VAL A 13 6.95 -4.57 8.12
CA VAL A 13 6.86 -6.04 8.08
C VAL A 13 5.54 -6.44 7.44
N THR A 14 5.44 -7.67 6.98
CA THR A 14 4.16 -8.25 6.59
C THR A 14 3.30 -8.51 7.83
N SER A 15 1.99 -8.29 7.71
CA SER A 15 0.99 -8.58 8.73
C SER A 15 -0.32 -8.92 8.04
N GLU A 16 -1.07 -9.85 8.61
CA GLU A 16 -2.38 -10.24 8.11
C GLU A 16 -3.45 -9.31 8.71
N ALA A 17 -4.46 -8.93 7.92
CA ALA A 17 -5.48 -7.99 8.38
C ALA A 17 -6.30 -8.57 9.55
N GLU A 18 -6.49 -9.89 9.53
CA GLU A 18 -7.20 -10.69 10.52
C GLU A 18 -6.59 -10.56 11.93
N GLU A 19 -5.28 -10.32 12.04
CA GLU A 19 -4.59 -10.07 13.32
C GLU A 19 -5.09 -8.78 13.99
N TRP A 20 -5.70 -7.88 13.23
CA TRP A 20 -6.15 -6.57 13.68
C TRP A 20 -7.67 -6.42 13.79
N GLU A 21 -8.46 -7.39 13.30
CA GLU A 21 -9.92 -7.32 13.23
C GLU A 21 -10.58 -7.18 14.62
N GLY A 22 -9.94 -7.70 15.68
CA GLY A 22 -10.44 -7.63 17.06
C GLY A 22 -10.20 -6.29 17.78
N PHE A 23 -9.44 -5.37 17.19
CA PHE A 23 -9.10 -4.09 17.82
C PHE A 23 -10.05 -2.97 17.42
N THR A 24 -10.44 -2.15 18.40
CA THR A 24 -11.16 -0.91 18.11
C THR A 24 -10.16 0.22 17.88
N ARG A 25 -10.25 0.88 16.72
CA ARG A 25 -9.35 2.00 16.39
C ARG A 25 -9.44 3.10 17.46
N GLY A 26 -8.28 3.45 18.01
CA GLY A 26 -8.17 4.49 19.04
C GLY A 26 -8.51 4.01 20.45
N SER A 27 -8.74 2.72 20.66
CA SER A 27 -8.71 2.12 22.00
C SER A 27 -7.26 2.00 22.49
N ASP A 28 -7.08 1.82 23.79
CA ASP A 28 -5.76 1.69 24.39
C ASP A 28 -5.12 0.34 24.01
N GLU A 29 -5.91 -0.73 23.95
CA GLU A 29 -5.45 -2.05 23.50
C GLU A 29 -4.90 -1.99 22.07
N TYR A 30 -5.55 -1.20 21.18
CA TYR A 30 -5.05 -0.98 19.83
C TYR A 30 -3.75 -0.18 19.79
N ARG A 31 -3.59 0.82 20.67
CA ARG A 31 -2.34 1.59 20.78
C ARG A 31 -1.21 0.70 21.28
N GLU A 32 -1.47 -0.09 22.31
CA GLU A 32 -0.53 -1.04 22.91
C GLU A 32 -0.09 -2.12 21.91
N ALA A 33 -1.03 -2.68 21.14
CA ALA A 33 -0.71 -3.67 20.10
C ALA A 33 0.25 -3.11 19.05
N LYS A 34 0.04 -1.88 18.58
CA LYS A 34 0.95 -1.20 17.65
C LYS A 34 2.33 -0.96 18.28
N GLU A 35 2.38 -0.51 19.54
CA GLU A 35 3.64 -0.25 20.24
C GLU A 35 4.44 -1.55 20.48
N SER A 36 3.76 -2.64 20.81
CA SER A 36 4.37 -3.97 20.96
C SER A 36 5.02 -4.44 19.66
N LEU A 37 4.29 -4.36 18.54
CA LEU A 37 4.85 -4.72 17.23
C LEU A 37 6.00 -3.79 16.82
N ALA A 38 5.86 -2.47 17.04
CA ALA A 38 6.91 -1.50 16.75
C ALA A 38 8.19 -1.78 17.55
N SER A 39 8.05 -2.13 18.83
CA SER A 39 9.18 -2.48 19.70
C SER A 39 9.92 -3.72 19.20
N SER A 40 9.19 -4.73 18.71
CA SER A 40 9.76 -5.91 18.07
C SER A 40 10.54 -5.56 16.79
N VAL A 41 9.98 -4.69 15.94
CA VAL A 41 10.65 -4.22 14.70
C VAL A 41 11.91 -3.41 15.04
N ILE A 42 11.84 -2.50 16.01
CA ILE A 42 13.00 -1.71 16.47
C ILE A 42 14.10 -2.63 17.00
N SER A 43 13.77 -3.58 17.87
CA SER A 43 14.74 -4.54 18.44
C SER A 43 15.45 -5.36 17.37
N ARG A 44 14.72 -5.81 16.33
CA ARG A 44 15.32 -6.52 15.18
C ARG A 44 16.23 -5.60 14.36
N THR A 45 15.80 -4.37 14.13
CA THR A 45 16.55 -3.36 13.35
C THR A 45 17.82 -2.92 14.08
N GLU A 46 17.79 -2.85 15.42
CA GLU A 46 18.92 -2.46 16.25
C GLU A 46 20.12 -3.41 16.15
N ARG A 47 19.89 -4.67 15.77
CA ARG A 47 20.99 -5.61 15.45
C ARG A 47 21.84 -5.17 14.27
N ILE A 48 21.29 -4.33 13.39
CA ILE A 48 21.96 -3.76 12.21
C ILE A 48 22.40 -2.32 12.50
N LEU A 49 21.61 -1.58 13.29
CA LEU A 49 21.85 -0.20 13.68
C LEU A 49 21.93 -0.08 15.21
N PRO A 50 23.10 -0.37 15.83
CA PRO A 50 23.25 -0.34 17.29
C PRO A 50 22.88 1.02 17.89
N GLY A 51 22.16 1.01 19.01
CA GLY A 51 21.71 2.23 19.70
C GLY A 51 20.44 2.87 19.11
N LEU A 52 19.81 2.22 18.11
CA LEU A 52 18.60 2.73 17.47
C LEU A 52 17.50 3.05 18.47
N SER A 53 17.20 2.14 19.42
CA SER A 53 16.10 2.33 20.38
C SER A 53 16.26 3.59 21.23
N GLN A 54 17.49 3.93 21.61
CA GLN A 54 17.81 5.12 22.41
C GLN A 54 17.80 6.41 21.57
N ALA A 55 17.99 6.31 20.26
CA ALA A 55 18.02 7.45 19.34
C ALA A 55 16.63 7.85 18.81
N VAL A 56 15.56 7.12 19.15
CA VAL A 56 14.21 7.39 18.65
C VAL A 56 13.58 8.58 19.34
N GLU A 57 13.43 9.69 18.62
CA GLU A 57 12.75 10.91 19.11
C GLU A 57 11.27 10.98 18.72
N LEU A 58 10.89 10.34 17.61
CA LEU A 58 9.52 10.32 17.10
C LEU A 58 9.23 8.96 16.47
N LYS A 59 8.08 8.39 16.80
CA LYS A 59 7.53 7.18 16.17
C LYS A 59 6.18 7.49 15.54
N VAL A 60 6.01 7.06 14.29
CA VAL A 60 4.71 7.06 13.61
C VAL A 60 4.37 5.62 13.25
N LEU A 61 3.29 5.10 13.83
CA LEU A 61 2.93 3.69 13.73
C LEU A 61 1.68 3.49 12.86
N ALA A 62 1.82 2.65 11.84
CA ALA A 62 0.73 2.23 10.96
C ALA A 62 0.45 0.73 11.10
N SER A 63 -0.81 0.36 10.92
CA SER A 63 -1.32 -1.01 10.89
C SER A 63 -2.24 -1.17 9.66
N PRO A 64 -2.72 -2.38 9.34
CA PRO A 64 -3.77 -2.58 8.34
C PRO A 64 -4.99 -1.68 8.56
N LEU A 65 -5.46 -1.50 9.80
CA LEU A 65 -6.57 -0.59 10.13
C LEU A 65 -6.23 0.89 9.86
N THR A 66 -4.95 1.28 9.98
CA THR A 66 -4.49 2.62 9.58
C THR A 66 -4.55 2.76 8.06
N HIS A 67 -4.06 1.77 7.29
CA HIS A 67 -4.12 1.81 5.83
C HIS A 67 -5.55 1.83 5.30
N GLU A 68 -6.45 1.03 5.89
CA GLU A 68 -7.86 1.04 5.52
C GLU A 68 -8.48 2.43 5.70
N ARG A 69 -8.23 3.07 6.85
CA ARG A 69 -8.74 4.42 7.13
C ARG A 69 -8.20 5.48 6.18
N TYR A 70 -6.89 5.54 5.98
CA TYR A 70 -6.25 6.66 5.29
C TYR A 70 -6.17 6.47 3.77
N LEU A 71 -6.14 5.22 3.30
CA LEU A 71 -5.98 4.91 1.88
C LEU A 71 -7.27 4.33 1.26
N ASN A 72 -8.33 4.17 2.06
CA ASN A 72 -9.60 3.56 1.66
C ASN A 72 -9.41 2.18 0.99
N ARG A 73 -8.47 1.39 1.51
CA ARG A 73 -8.10 0.10 0.95
C ARG A 73 -8.85 -1.01 1.65
N HIS A 74 -9.39 -1.94 0.86
CA HIS A 74 -10.02 -3.14 1.40
C HIS A 74 -9.03 -3.87 2.31
N LYS A 75 -9.42 -4.05 3.59
CA LYS A 75 -8.63 -4.65 4.66
C LYS A 75 -7.23 -4.02 4.86
N GLY A 76 -7.03 -2.78 4.42
CA GLY A 76 -5.72 -2.14 4.47
C GLY A 76 -4.63 -2.80 3.62
N SER A 77 -5.02 -3.69 2.70
CA SER A 77 -4.10 -4.46 1.85
C SER A 77 -3.27 -3.54 0.96
N TYR A 78 -2.08 -3.96 0.53
CA TYR A 78 -1.30 -3.20 -0.48
C TYR A 78 -1.84 -3.39 -1.91
N GLY A 79 -2.94 -4.13 -2.11
CA GLY A 79 -3.51 -4.50 -3.41
C GLY A 79 -3.66 -6.02 -3.54
N PRO A 80 -4.28 -6.51 -4.63
CA PRO A 80 -4.59 -7.92 -4.79
C PRO A 80 -3.31 -8.75 -4.94
N LEU A 81 -3.13 -9.69 -4.01
CA LEU A 81 -2.14 -10.76 -4.14
C LEU A 81 -2.67 -11.84 -5.09
N LEU A 82 -1.78 -12.37 -5.93
CA LEU A 82 -2.10 -13.53 -6.75
C LEU A 82 -1.94 -14.79 -5.89
N LYS A 83 -2.94 -15.66 -5.91
CA LYS A 83 -2.84 -16.99 -5.33
C LYS A 83 -1.92 -17.86 -6.20
N PRO A 84 -1.28 -18.90 -5.63
CA PRO A 84 -0.53 -19.87 -6.42
C PRO A 84 -1.36 -20.39 -7.60
N GLY A 85 -0.78 -20.39 -8.80
CA GLY A 85 -1.45 -20.78 -10.04
C GLY A 85 -2.25 -19.67 -10.76
N GLN A 86 -2.38 -18.48 -10.18
CA GLN A 86 -3.00 -17.34 -10.86
C GLN A 86 -2.01 -16.57 -11.73
N ASN A 87 -2.48 -16.12 -12.89
CA ASN A 87 -1.72 -15.30 -13.84
C ASN A 87 -1.97 -13.81 -13.58
N ILE A 88 -0.95 -12.97 -13.79
CA ILE A 88 -1.04 -11.51 -13.72
C ILE A 88 -2.18 -10.91 -14.56
N LEU A 89 -2.52 -11.54 -15.69
CA LEU A 89 -3.61 -11.13 -16.58
C LEU A 89 -5.00 -11.36 -15.96
N GLN A 90 -5.10 -12.19 -14.91
CA GLN A 90 -6.34 -12.39 -14.14
C GLN A 90 -6.58 -11.30 -13.10
N LYS A 91 -5.66 -10.34 -12.93
CA LYS A 91 -5.92 -9.14 -12.12
C LYS A 91 -7.07 -8.32 -12.74
N PRO A 92 -7.79 -7.53 -11.93
CA PRO A 92 -8.78 -6.58 -12.43
C PRO A 92 -8.16 -5.70 -13.54
N GLN A 93 -8.85 -5.59 -14.67
CA GLN A 93 -8.39 -4.83 -15.83
C GLN A 93 -8.92 -3.39 -15.79
N ASN A 94 -8.52 -2.54 -16.74
CA ASN A 94 -9.03 -1.16 -16.82
C ASN A 94 -10.53 -1.04 -17.18
N THR A 95 -11.28 -2.14 -17.19
CA THR A 95 -12.74 -2.15 -17.37
C THR A 95 -13.45 -2.80 -16.22
N THR A 96 -14.70 -2.37 -16.05
CA THR A 96 -15.66 -2.98 -15.13
C THR A 96 -16.83 -3.60 -15.91
N PRO A 97 -17.67 -4.43 -15.27
CA PRO A 97 -18.92 -4.90 -15.86
C PRO A 97 -19.94 -3.77 -16.12
N VAL A 98 -19.77 -2.60 -15.50
CA VAL A 98 -20.66 -1.45 -15.68
C VAL A 98 -20.22 -0.67 -16.92
N LYS A 99 -21.17 -0.45 -17.84
CA LYS A 99 -20.92 0.29 -19.08
C LYS A 99 -20.37 1.69 -18.77
N ASN A 100 -19.32 2.08 -19.47
CA ASN A 100 -18.64 3.38 -19.34
C ASN A 100 -18.04 3.65 -17.94
N LEU A 101 -17.83 2.61 -17.13
CA LEU A 101 -17.09 2.70 -15.88
C LEU A 101 -15.75 1.97 -16.01
N PHE A 102 -14.66 2.70 -15.74
CA PHE A 102 -13.29 2.25 -15.89
C PHE A 102 -12.56 2.28 -14.54
N ALA A 103 -11.51 1.47 -14.42
CA ALA A 103 -10.69 1.38 -13.22
C ALA A 103 -9.22 1.65 -13.57
N ALA A 104 -8.50 2.32 -12.68
CA ALA A 104 -7.07 2.52 -12.75
C ALA A 104 -6.49 2.58 -11.34
N GLY A 105 -5.23 2.19 -11.19
CA GLY A 105 -4.53 2.21 -9.91
C GLY A 105 -3.82 0.90 -9.62
N ASP A 106 -3.34 0.74 -8.39
CA ASP A 106 -2.56 -0.44 -7.97
C ASP A 106 -3.38 -1.71 -7.76
N SER A 107 -4.71 -1.58 -7.69
CA SER A 107 -5.65 -2.69 -7.65
C SER A 107 -6.08 -3.14 -9.06
N THR A 108 -5.57 -2.47 -10.08
CA THR A 108 -5.79 -2.76 -11.49
C THR A 108 -4.48 -3.21 -12.13
N PHE A 109 -4.54 -4.06 -13.15
CA PHE A 109 -3.37 -4.45 -13.93
C PHE A 109 -2.55 -3.20 -14.33
N PRO A 110 -1.21 -3.23 -14.17
CA PRO A 110 -0.35 -4.37 -13.80
C PRO A 110 -0.26 -4.67 -12.29
N GLY A 111 -0.62 -3.71 -11.44
CA GLY A 111 -0.69 -3.86 -9.99
C GLY A 111 0.12 -2.81 -9.23
N GLN A 112 0.78 -3.25 -8.17
CA GLN A 112 1.41 -2.41 -7.16
C GLN A 112 2.71 -1.73 -7.63
N GLY A 113 3.01 -0.57 -7.05
CA GLY A 113 4.23 0.20 -7.30
C GLY A 113 4.01 1.34 -8.29
N VAL A 114 4.79 2.42 -8.11
CA VAL A 114 4.61 3.70 -8.84
C VAL A 114 4.59 3.50 -10.36
N ILE A 115 5.50 2.69 -10.89
CA ILE A 115 5.59 2.42 -12.34
C ILE A 115 4.34 1.68 -12.83
N ALA A 116 3.91 0.63 -12.11
CA ALA A 116 2.74 -0.15 -12.49
C ALA A 116 1.45 0.68 -12.39
N VAL A 117 1.30 1.50 -11.34
CA VAL A 117 0.17 2.43 -11.18
C VAL A 117 0.13 3.44 -12.32
N THR A 118 1.29 4.01 -12.67
CA THR A 118 1.40 4.97 -13.78
C THR A 118 0.98 4.30 -15.09
N TYR A 119 1.49 3.10 -15.37
CA TYR A 119 1.10 2.33 -16.54
C TYR A 119 -0.41 2.02 -16.54
N SER A 120 -0.99 1.63 -15.41
CA SER A 120 -2.42 1.37 -15.28
C SER A 120 -3.26 2.61 -15.64
N GLY A 121 -2.85 3.78 -15.17
CA GLY A 121 -3.48 5.06 -15.50
C GLY A 121 -3.38 5.40 -16.99
N VAL A 122 -2.18 5.28 -17.57
CA VAL A 122 -1.93 5.54 -19.00
C VAL A 122 -2.74 4.57 -19.88
N SER A 123 -2.75 3.28 -19.55
CA SER A 123 -3.53 2.26 -20.23
C SER A 123 -5.04 2.56 -20.18
N CYS A 124 -5.55 2.94 -19.00
CA CYS A 124 -6.94 3.33 -18.83
C CYS A 124 -7.30 4.56 -19.69
N ALA A 125 -6.49 5.61 -19.64
CA ALA A 125 -6.69 6.82 -20.44
C ALA A 125 -6.66 6.51 -21.95
N SER A 126 -5.66 5.74 -22.41
CA SER A 126 -5.54 5.31 -23.81
C SER A 126 -6.78 4.57 -24.29
N ARG A 127 -7.36 3.72 -23.44
CA ARG A 127 -8.60 3.00 -23.75
C ARG A 127 -9.79 3.94 -23.89
N ILE A 128 -9.99 4.83 -22.92
CA ILE A 128 -11.10 5.80 -22.94
C ILE A 128 -10.98 6.68 -24.18
N ALA A 129 -9.77 7.17 -24.48
CA ALA A 129 -9.50 8.03 -25.62
C ALA A 129 -9.87 7.34 -26.96
N ARG A 130 -9.54 6.06 -27.12
CA ARG A 130 -9.98 5.25 -28.28
C ARG A 130 -11.50 5.13 -28.38
N ILE A 131 -12.20 4.88 -27.27
CA ILE A 131 -13.67 4.80 -27.24
C ILE A 131 -14.31 6.13 -27.67
N LEU A 132 -13.68 7.25 -27.33
CA LEU A 132 -14.13 8.59 -27.71
C LEU A 132 -13.67 9.03 -29.12
N GLY A 133 -12.99 8.17 -29.87
CA GLY A 133 -12.48 8.49 -31.21
C GLY A 133 -11.31 9.47 -31.22
N LYS A 134 -10.58 9.60 -30.10
CA LYS A 134 -9.41 10.50 -29.93
C LYS A 134 -8.20 9.71 -29.43
N PRO A 135 -7.60 8.80 -30.22
CA PRO A 135 -6.45 8.01 -29.76
C PRO A 135 -5.29 8.89 -29.30
N LEU A 136 -4.49 8.39 -28.35
CA LEU A 136 -3.29 9.07 -27.86
C LEU A 136 -2.10 8.67 -28.74
N ASP A 137 -1.70 9.55 -29.66
CA ASP A 137 -0.70 9.25 -30.71
C ASP A 137 0.73 9.03 -30.19
N TYR A 138 1.05 9.49 -28.98
CA TYR A 138 2.39 9.32 -28.38
C TYR A 138 2.57 7.99 -27.62
N LEU A 139 1.54 7.12 -27.62
CA LEU A 139 1.55 5.81 -26.96
C LEU A 139 1.42 4.64 -27.95
N SER A 140 1.39 4.92 -29.26
CA SER A 140 1.29 3.93 -30.34
C SER A 140 2.66 3.42 -30.78
#